data_AF-A0A8T3T654-F1
#
_entry.id   AF-A0A8T3T654-F1
#
_cell.length_a   1.000
_cell.length_b   1.000
_cell.length_c   1.000
_cell.angle_alpha   90.00
_cell.angle_beta   90.00
_cell.angle_gamma   90.00
#
_symmetry.space_group_name_H-M   'P 1'
#
loop_
_entity.id
_entity.type
_entity.pdbx_description
1 polymer ?
#
loop_
_entity_poly.entity_id
_entity_poly.type
_entity_poly.pdbx_seq_one_letter_code
_entity_poly.pdbx_strand_id
1 'polypeptide(L)'
;MNVIEPRITNIATPAPARRHTPHITGGDYPSIMSLRLGAARLLSPGLKVSTIALGLALAFPGHAVAAAAPVGVPSPEARPAAPSNEYSFTLYREGDFVSQYTAYWCIGASMQMMLNIVGVTDDESRASQESYMRVARSKGPSLRQIDHGQSEGSETGGAGSSGWAAGLGALGAGRYDERALDGYDGAVRAAARALRTTNRPVGLIVWRGAHAWVMSGFTTTADPLVDSEYRVTGVYVQDPWYPRVSSIWGAGQKPNSWISIDALKSDFLPRRGGRWHPEMAGKFVLVVPVDPPMPMARAWRRV
;
A
#
# COMPACT_ATOMS: atom_id res chain seq x y z
N MET A 1 39.80 59.99 6.89
CA MET A 1 38.61 59.60 6.11
C MET A 1 39.01 58.48 5.18
N ASN A 2 38.78 57.23 5.58
CA ASN A 2 39.04 56.04 4.77
C ASN A 2 37.70 55.36 4.50
N VAL A 3 37.30 55.31 3.23
CA VAL A 3 36.10 54.63 2.74
C VAL A 3 36.45 53.16 2.53
N ILE A 4 35.75 52.26 3.21
CA ILE A 4 35.84 50.81 3.02
C ILE A 4 34.64 50.40 2.16
N GLU A 5 34.89 49.96 0.93
CA GLU A 5 33.88 49.32 0.08
C GLU A 5 33.66 47.86 0.48
N PRO A 6 32.42 47.34 0.48
CA PRO A 6 32.16 45.93 0.73
C PRO A 6 32.29 45.08 -0.54
N ARG A 7 33.08 44.01 -0.42
CA ARG A 7 33.31 42.98 -1.45
C ARG A 7 32.10 42.04 -1.50
N ILE A 8 31.31 42.10 -2.57
CA ILE A 8 30.21 41.16 -2.84
C ILE A 8 30.80 39.87 -3.44
N THR A 9 30.73 38.77 -2.71
CA THR A 9 31.01 37.41 -3.22
C THR A 9 29.75 36.81 -3.82
N ASN A 10 29.77 36.53 -5.13
CA ASN A 10 28.74 35.77 -5.84
C ASN A 10 28.68 34.33 -5.31
N ILE A 11 27.52 33.94 -4.79
CA ILE A 11 27.20 32.55 -4.44
C ILE A 11 26.75 31.85 -5.73
N ALA A 12 27.52 30.86 -6.16
CA ALA A 12 27.18 30.01 -7.29
C ALA A 12 25.99 29.10 -6.95
N THR A 13 24.97 29.12 -7.79
CA THR A 13 23.81 28.23 -7.74
C THR A 13 24.26 26.78 -8.01
N PRO A 14 23.89 25.78 -7.18
CA PRO A 14 24.22 24.38 -7.49
C PRO A 14 23.40 23.88 -8.69
N ALA A 15 24.07 23.17 -9.59
CA ALA A 15 23.48 22.53 -10.77
C ALA A 15 22.48 21.44 -10.38
N PRO A 16 21.41 21.20 -11.19
CA PRO A 16 20.44 20.15 -10.91
C PRO A 16 21.10 18.76 -10.98
N ALA A 17 20.90 17.96 -9.93
CA ALA A 17 21.35 16.58 -9.87
C ALA A 17 20.74 15.77 -11.02
N ARG A 18 21.61 15.08 -11.77
CA ARG A 18 21.19 14.15 -12.83
C ARG A 18 20.43 12.99 -12.20
N ARG A 19 19.25 12.66 -12.77
CA ARG A 19 18.51 11.43 -12.45
C ARG A 19 19.40 10.22 -12.75
N HIS A 20 19.89 9.57 -11.70
CA HIS A 20 20.42 8.22 -11.82
C HIS A 20 19.25 7.26 -11.77
N THR A 21 18.98 6.59 -12.90
CA THR A 21 18.21 5.35 -12.92
C THR A 21 19.07 4.25 -12.31
N PRO A 22 18.71 3.67 -11.15
CA PRO A 22 19.46 2.54 -10.62
C PRO A 22 19.09 1.29 -11.41
N HIS A 23 20.08 0.72 -12.09
CA HIS A 23 20.03 -0.64 -12.61
C HIS A 23 20.14 -1.58 -11.40
N ILE A 24 19.02 -2.08 -10.89
CA ILE A 24 19.02 -3.08 -9.81
C ILE A 24 19.35 -4.42 -10.44
N THR A 25 20.61 -4.83 -10.36
CA THR A 25 21.02 -6.22 -10.58
C THR A 25 20.51 -7.06 -9.42
N GLY A 26 19.90 -8.20 -9.75
CA GLY A 26 19.43 -9.18 -8.77
C GLY A 26 20.61 -9.75 -7.99
N GLY A 27 20.85 -9.21 -6.80
CA GLY A 27 21.77 -9.77 -5.84
C GLY A 27 21.03 -10.75 -4.93
N ASP A 28 21.52 -11.98 -4.89
CA ASP A 28 21.12 -13.05 -3.98
C ASP A 28 21.20 -12.57 -2.53
N TYR A 29 20.04 -12.40 -1.88
CA TYR A 29 19.97 -12.26 -0.43
C TYR A 29 19.60 -13.62 0.18
N PRO A 30 20.32 -14.09 1.22
CA PRO A 30 20.07 -15.41 1.79
C PRO A 30 18.65 -15.51 2.33
N SER A 31 17.95 -16.57 1.92
CA SER A 31 16.66 -16.99 2.46
C SER A 31 16.80 -17.32 3.95
N ILE A 32 16.55 -16.36 4.82
CA ILE A 32 16.46 -16.56 6.27
C ILE A 32 15.09 -16.12 6.80
N MET A 33 14.05 -16.75 6.28
CA MET A 33 12.78 -16.94 7.02
C MET A 33 12.38 -18.41 6.95
N SER A 34 13.18 -19.29 7.56
CA SER A 34 12.73 -20.64 7.89
C SER A 34 11.96 -20.61 9.21
N LEU A 35 10.64 -20.43 9.16
CA LEU A 35 9.77 -20.93 10.22
C LEU A 35 9.29 -22.33 9.80
N ARG A 36 9.69 -23.34 10.58
CA ARG A 36 9.17 -24.71 10.44
C ARG A 36 7.66 -24.70 10.75
N LEU A 37 6.83 -24.92 9.73
CA LEU A 37 5.48 -25.45 9.91
C LEU A 37 5.48 -26.90 9.43
N GLY A 38 5.04 -27.81 10.32
CA GLY A 38 4.82 -29.21 10.00
C GLY A 38 3.71 -29.35 8.96
N ALA A 39 4.05 -29.98 7.83
CA ALA A 39 3.12 -30.26 6.74
C ALA A 39 2.25 -31.47 7.07
N ALA A 40 0.94 -31.26 7.15
CA ALA A 40 -0.03 -32.34 6.94
C ALA A 40 -0.29 -32.44 5.43
N ARG A 41 0.21 -33.52 4.83
CA ARG A 41 -0.07 -33.90 3.42
C ARG A 41 -1.52 -34.38 3.32
N LEU A 42 -2.31 -33.74 2.46
CA LEU A 42 -3.53 -34.32 1.89
C LEU A 42 -3.29 -34.53 0.39
N LEU A 43 -3.40 -35.79 0.00
CA LEU A 43 -3.26 -36.30 -1.36
C LEU A 43 -4.55 -36.03 -2.16
N SER A 44 -4.42 -35.49 -3.36
CA SER A 44 -5.50 -35.46 -4.36
C SER A 44 -5.30 -36.61 -5.35
N PRO A 45 -6.30 -37.46 -5.62
CA PRO A 45 -6.26 -38.35 -6.78
C PRO A 45 -6.86 -37.64 -8.00
N GLY A 46 -6.22 -37.86 -9.15
CA GLY A 46 -6.71 -37.39 -10.43
C GLY A 46 -7.84 -38.26 -10.99
N LEU A 47 -8.52 -37.73 -12.01
CA LEU A 47 -9.21 -38.55 -12.99
C LEU A 47 -9.23 -37.81 -14.34
N LYS A 48 -8.65 -38.44 -15.35
CA LYS A 48 -8.78 -38.10 -16.78
C LYS A 48 -9.97 -38.89 -17.32
N VAL A 49 -10.85 -38.26 -18.10
CA VAL A 49 -11.70 -38.99 -19.06
C VAL A 49 -11.81 -38.15 -20.34
N SER A 50 -11.32 -38.75 -21.43
CA SER A 50 -11.60 -38.37 -22.83
C SER A 50 -12.96 -38.92 -23.25
N THR A 51 -13.67 -38.20 -24.12
CA THR A 51 -14.62 -38.84 -25.03
C THR A 51 -14.64 -38.12 -26.38
N ILE A 52 -14.21 -38.87 -27.40
CA ILE A 52 -14.50 -38.63 -28.82
C ILE A 52 -15.80 -39.37 -29.12
N ALA A 53 -16.75 -38.74 -29.81
CA ALA A 53 -17.80 -39.46 -30.53
C ALA A 53 -18.15 -38.71 -31.82
N LEU A 54 -17.95 -39.41 -32.92
CA LEU A 54 -18.22 -39.07 -34.32
C LEU A 54 -19.46 -39.87 -34.76
N GLY A 55 -20.30 -39.26 -35.61
CA GLY A 55 -21.42 -39.93 -36.31
C GLY A 55 -22.74 -39.19 -36.04
N LEU A 56 -23.65 -38.99 -36.99
CA LEU A 56 -23.85 -39.57 -38.32
C LEU A 56 -24.81 -38.60 -39.04
N ALA A 57 -24.48 -38.13 -40.24
CA ALA A 57 -25.36 -37.27 -41.02
C ALA A 57 -26.35 -38.11 -41.83
N LEU A 58 -27.64 -37.95 -41.57
CA LEU A 58 -28.73 -38.49 -42.40
C LEU A 58 -29.34 -37.36 -43.21
N ALA A 59 -29.33 -37.52 -44.53
CA ALA A 59 -29.97 -36.62 -45.49
C ALA A 59 -31.48 -36.89 -45.55
N PHE A 60 -32.29 -35.82 -45.48
CA PHE A 60 -33.71 -35.85 -45.81
C PHE A 60 -33.99 -34.88 -46.98
N PRO A 61 -34.84 -35.26 -47.95
CA PRO A 61 -35.21 -34.42 -49.08
C PRO A 61 -36.21 -33.33 -48.68
N GLY A 62 -36.16 -32.23 -49.42
CA GLY A 62 -36.73 -30.94 -49.06
C GLY A 62 -38.25 -30.86 -49.01
N HIS A 63 -38.71 -29.92 -48.19
CA HIS A 63 -39.93 -29.16 -48.37
C HIS A 63 -39.58 -27.69 -48.11
N ALA A 64 -39.71 -26.84 -49.13
CA ALA A 64 -39.53 -25.41 -49.01
C ALA A 64 -40.72 -24.84 -48.20
N VAL A 65 -40.50 -24.57 -46.92
CA VAL A 65 -41.43 -23.79 -46.10
C VAL A 65 -41.06 -22.33 -46.25
N ALA A 66 -42.00 -21.53 -46.75
CA ALA A 66 -41.88 -20.09 -46.87
C ALA A 66 -41.50 -19.49 -45.49
N ALA A 67 -40.36 -18.81 -45.44
CA ALA A 67 -39.88 -18.13 -44.24
C ALA A 67 -40.81 -16.97 -43.91
N ALA A 68 -41.66 -17.14 -42.89
CA ALA A 68 -42.29 -16.02 -42.21
C ALA A 68 -41.19 -15.22 -41.50
N ALA A 69 -41.14 -13.92 -41.75
CA ALA A 69 -40.19 -13.01 -41.10
C ALA A 69 -40.33 -13.10 -39.57
N PRO A 70 -39.22 -13.13 -38.81
CA PRO A 70 -39.29 -13.11 -37.36
C PRO A 70 -39.90 -11.77 -36.92
N VAL A 71 -41.05 -11.84 -36.24
CA VAL A 71 -41.61 -10.73 -35.48
C VAL A 71 -40.58 -10.36 -34.43
N GLY A 72 -40.02 -9.16 -34.53
CA GLY A 72 -39.01 -8.66 -33.61
C GLY A 72 -39.53 -8.70 -32.18
N VAL A 73 -38.94 -9.57 -31.36
CA VAL A 73 -39.10 -9.50 -29.90
C VAL A 73 -38.54 -8.13 -29.49
N PRO A 74 -39.30 -7.28 -28.77
CA PRO A 74 -38.75 -6.04 -28.26
C PRO A 74 -37.54 -6.39 -27.38
N SER A 75 -36.37 -5.89 -27.79
CA SER A 75 -35.16 -5.96 -26.99
C SER A 75 -35.50 -5.43 -25.59
N PRO A 76 -35.15 -6.13 -24.50
CA PRO A 76 -35.33 -5.58 -23.18
C PRO A 76 -34.59 -4.25 -23.15
N GLU A 77 -35.37 -3.18 -23.03
CA GLU A 77 -34.88 -1.82 -22.95
C GLU A 77 -33.88 -1.79 -21.81
N ALA A 78 -32.62 -1.49 -22.13
CA ALA A 78 -31.54 -1.47 -21.16
C ALA A 78 -31.93 -0.46 -20.09
N ARG A 79 -32.34 -0.97 -18.93
CA ARG A 79 -32.66 -0.15 -17.77
C ARG A 79 -31.45 0.75 -17.53
N PRO A 80 -31.61 2.08 -17.49
CA PRO A 80 -30.54 2.98 -17.12
C PRO A 80 -29.91 2.46 -15.81
N ALA A 81 -28.61 2.20 -15.81
CA ALA A 81 -27.91 1.82 -14.59
C ALA A 81 -28.18 2.91 -13.55
N ALA A 82 -28.62 2.53 -12.36
CA ALA A 82 -28.75 3.47 -11.26
C ALA A 82 -27.41 4.22 -11.11
N PRO A 83 -27.40 5.53 -10.86
CA PRO A 83 -26.16 6.26 -10.63
C PRO A 83 -25.37 5.53 -9.55
N SER A 84 -24.10 5.22 -9.82
CA SER A 84 -23.26 4.53 -8.85
C SER A 84 -23.12 5.45 -7.65
N ASN A 85 -23.68 5.05 -6.50
CA ASN A 85 -23.46 5.70 -5.21
C ASN A 85 -22.00 5.51 -4.74
N GLU A 86 -21.05 5.30 -5.65
CA GLU A 86 -19.67 4.93 -5.33
C GLU A 86 -18.80 6.19 -5.26
N TYR A 87 -18.12 6.36 -4.14
CA TYR A 87 -17.19 7.45 -3.89
C TYR A 87 -15.77 6.91 -3.86
N SER A 88 -14.90 7.45 -4.71
CA SER A 88 -13.47 7.11 -4.76
C SER A 88 -12.61 8.33 -4.46
N PHE A 89 -11.50 8.10 -3.76
CA PHE A 89 -10.56 9.14 -3.37
C PHE A 89 -9.15 8.58 -3.32
N THR A 90 -8.18 9.27 -3.92
CA THR A 90 -6.76 8.88 -3.85
C THR A 90 -5.86 10.11 -3.80
N LEU A 91 -4.79 10.01 -3.01
CA LEU A 91 -3.74 11.02 -2.89
C LEU A 91 -2.52 10.72 -3.76
N TYR A 92 -2.43 9.50 -4.31
CA TYR A 92 -1.26 9.05 -5.03
C TYR A 92 -1.00 9.87 -6.30
N ARG A 93 0.26 10.19 -6.52
CA ARG A 93 0.80 10.77 -7.74
C ARG A 93 1.98 9.95 -8.23
N GLU A 94 2.24 10.00 -9.53
CA GLU A 94 3.46 9.44 -10.09
C GLU A 94 4.69 10.10 -9.44
N GLY A 95 5.66 9.29 -9.02
CA GLY A 95 6.83 9.72 -8.23
C GLY A 95 6.67 9.61 -6.70
N ASP A 96 5.47 9.28 -6.20
CA ASP A 96 5.31 9.09 -4.74
C ASP A 96 5.87 7.75 -4.26
N PHE A 97 5.95 6.75 -5.14
CA PHE A 97 6.32 5.39 -4.78
C PHE A 97 7.83 5.19 -4.69
N VAL A 98 8.27 4.48 -3.64
CA VAL A 98 9.62 3.93 -3.55
C VAL A 98 9.60 2.50 -3.04
N SER A 99 10.47 1.65 -3.60
CA SER A 99 10.74 0.33 -3.07
C SER A 99 11.64 0.41 -1.83
N GLN A 100 11.50 -0.52 -0.89
CA GLN A 100 12.47 -0.68 0.17
C GLN A 100 13.82 -1.17 -0.37
N TYR A 101 14.92 -0.57 0.09
CA TYR A 101 16.27 -0.95 -0.34
C TYR A 101 16.76 -2.26 0.28
N THR A 102 16.29 -2.60 1.50
CA THR A 102 16.67 -3.82 2.22
C THR A 102 15.44 -4.60 2.64
N ALA A 103 15.59 -5.86 3.06
CA ALA A 103 14.48 -6.68 3.55
C ALA A 103 13.82 -6.15 4.85
N TYR A 104 14.44 -5.19 5.54
CA TYR A 104 14.00 -4.71 6.86
C TYR A 104 13.48 -3.27 6.86
N TRP A 105 13.62 -2.55 5.75
CA TRP A 105 13.33 -1.11 5.70
C TRP A 105 11.94 -0.77 5.16
N CYS A 106 10.98 -1.69 5.29
CA CYS A 106 9.60 -1.46 4.86
C CYS A 106 9.03 -0.16 5.48
N ILE A 107 9.22 0.08 6.78
CA ILE A 107 8.77 1.32 7.43
C ILE A 107 9.52 2.55 6.91
N GLY A 108 10.84 2.51 6.70
CA GLY A 108 11.59 3.63 6.14
C GLY A 108 11.09 4.01 4.74
N ALA A 109 10.83 3.00 3.90
CA ALA A 109 10.24 3.19 2.59
C ALA A 109 8.79 3.73 2.66
N SER A 110 7.96 3.18 3.56
CA SER A 110 6.61 3.68 3.79
C SER A 110 6.60 5.14 4.27
N MET A 111 7.51 5.52 5.16
CA MET A 111 7.68 6.91 5.58
C MET A 111 8.05 7.81 4.41
N GLN A 112 8.99 7.40 3.56
CA GLN A 112 9.38 8.14 2.37
C GLN A 112 8.18 8.38 1.43
N MET A 113 7.41 7.32 1.13
CA MET A 113 6.21 7.45 0.31
C MET A 113 5.17 8.39 0.93
N MET A 114 4.93 8.29 2.24
CA MET A 114 3.98 9.18 2.92
C MET A 114 4.45 10.63 2.93
N LEU A 115 5.74 10.90 3.10
CA LEU A 115 6.31 12.24 3.04
C LEU A 115 6.21 12.84 1.64
N ASN A 116 6.38 12.02 0.59
CA ASN A 116 6.18 12.42 -0.81
C ASN A 116 4.71 12.78 -1.08
N ILE A 117 3.78 11.89 -0.69
CA ILE A 117 2.33 12.11 -0.86
C ILE A 117 1.87 13.40 -0.15
N VAL A 118 2.34 13.62 1.09
CA VAL A 118 2.03 14.83 1.87
C VAL A 118 2.67 16.08 1.27
N GLY A 119 3.72 15.92 0.47
CA GLY A 119 4.45 17.00 -0.20
C GLY A 119 5.54 17.64 0.65
N VAL A 120 5.96 16.98 1.74
CA VAL A 120 7.11 17.40 2.57
C VAL A 120 8.42 17.30 1.78
N THR A 121 8.52 16.26 0.94
CA THR A 121 9.67 16.01 0.06
C THR A 121 9.19 15.42 -1.26
N ASP A 122 10.11 15.19 -2.19
CA ASP A 122 9.97 14.41 -3.42
C ASP A 122 11.22 13.54 -3.64
N ASP A 123 11.91 13.18 -2.55
CA ASP A 123 13.15 12.42 -2.58
C ASP A 123 12.87 10.91 -2.57
N GLU A 124 13.48 10.20 -3.51
CA GLU A 124 13.40 8.75 -3.68
C GLU A 124 14.73 8.03 -3.30
N SER A 125 15.70 8.78 -2.76
CA SER A 125 17.04 8.28 -2.49
C SER A 125 17.10 7.26 -1.35
N ARG A 126 18.06 6.34 -1.47
CA ARG A 126 18.44 5.40 -0.39
C ARG A 126 18.85 6.13 0.89
N ALA A 127 19.57 7.25 0.76
CA ALA A 127 20.07 8.01 1.90
C ALA A 127 18.91 8.57 2.76
N SER A 128 17.85 9.07 2.12
CA SER A 128 16.66 9.50 2.83
C SER A 128 15.91 8.34 3.45
N GLN A 129 15.74 7.22 2.74
CA GLN A 129 15.11 6.03 3.32
C GLN A 129 15.84 5.53 4.58
N GLU A 130 17.17 5.52 4.54
CA GLU A 130 18.02 5.16 5.68
C GLU A 130 17.86 6.13 6.85
N SER A 131 17.82 7.44 6.55
CA SER A 131 17.58 8.48 7.54
C SER A 131 16.22 8.33 8.22
N TYR A 132 15.16 8.11 7.44
CA TYR A 132 13.80 7.89 7.96
C TYR A 132 13.71 6.61 8.78
N MET A 133 14.42 5.55 8.37
CA MET A 133 14.51 4.31 9.14
C MET A 133 15.18 4.53 10.51
N ARG A 134 16.26 5.33 10.57
CA ARG A 134 16.90 5.71 11.85
C ARG A 134 15.95 6.52 12.73
N VAL A 135 15.22 7.47 12.15
CA VAL A 135 14.21 8.25 12.88
C VAL A 135 13.13 7.35 13.47
N ALA A 136 12.59 6.41 12.68
CA ALA A 136 11.57 5.49 13.17
C ALA A 136 12.07 4.65 14.37
N ARG A 137 13.28 4.09 14.27
CA ARG A 137 13.89 3.28 15.33
C ARG A 137 14.20 4.08 16.60
N SER A 138 14.60 5.34 16.47
CA SER A 138 14.90 6.18 17.64
C SER A 138 13.63 6.66 18.38
N LYS A 139 12.48 6.64 17.72
CA LYS A 139 11.20 7.09 18.29
C LYS A 139 10.31 5.98 18.83
N GLY A 140 10.63 4.72 18.56
CA GLY A 140 9.92 3.59 19.13
C GLY A 140 10.71 2.30 18.94
N PRO A 141 10.70 1.38 19.92
CA PRO A 141 11.49 0.16 19.83
C PRO A 141 11.05 -0.67 18.62
N SER A 142 12.02 -1.20 17.87
CA SER A 142 11.74 -2.31 16.97
C SER A 142 11.86 -3.64 17.73
N LEU A 143 10.99 -4.61 17.38
CA LEU A 143 11.00 -5.95 17.98
C LEU A 143 12.36 -6.66 17.92
N ARG A 144 13.25 -6.28 16.97
CA ARG A 144 14.62 -6.83 16.85
C ARG A 144 15.70 -5.98 17.51
N GLN A 145 15.43 -4.70 17.75
CA GLN A 145 16.39 -3.80 18.40
C GLN A 145 16.57 -4.15 19.87
N ILE A 146 15.50 -4.62 20.54
CA ILE A 146 15.55 -5.03 21.95
C ILE A 146 16.22 -6.41 22.15
N ASP A 147 16.10 -7.34 21.19
CA ASP A 147 16.66 -8.70 21.34
C ASP A 147 18.14 -8.83 20.94
N HIS A 148 18.70 -7.87 20.20
CA HIS A 148 20.04 -8.03 19.59
C HIS A 148 21.02 -6.87 19.78
N GLY A 149 20.76 -5.92 20.69
CA GLY A 149 21.73 -4.85 20.99
C GLY A 149 22.19 -4.08 19.74
N GLN A 150 21.25 -3.81 18.83
CA GLN A 150 21.56 -3.24 17.52
C GLN A 150 22.02 -1.78 17.65
N SER A 151 23.20 -1.48 17.11
CA SER A 151 23.78 -0.13 17.10
C SER A 151 23.04 0.80 16.14
N GLU A 152 23.14 2.10 16.38
CA GLU A 152 22.77 3.12 15.39
C GLU A 152 23.51 2.83 14.07
N GLY A 153 22.79 2.80 12.95
CA GLY A 153 23.35 2.49 11.63
C GLY A 153 23.21 1.03 11.15
N SER A 154 22.63 0.13 11.95
CA SER A 154 22.43 -1.25 11.47
C SER A 154 21.46 -1.33 10.28
N GLU A 155 21.87 -2.01 9.21
CA GLU A 155 20.99 -2.38 8.10
C GLU A 155 19.99 -3.49 8.49
N THR A 156 20.22 -4.14 9.63
CA THR A 156 19.39 -5.24 10.14
C THR A 156 18.41 -4.76 11.21
N GLY A 157 17.20 -5.35 11.20
CA GLY A 157 16.13 -5.02 12.15
C GLY A 157 15.14 -3.97 11.63
N GLY A 158 13.84 -4.22 11.84
CA GLY A 158 12.77 -3.31 11.43
C GLY A 158 12.66 -2.06 12.32
N ALA A 159 11.51 -1.38 12.24
CA ALA A 159 11.07 -0.35 13.19
C ALA A 159 9.69 -0.76 13.74
N GLY A 160 9.24 -0.13 14.83
CA GLY A 160 7.87 -0.27 15.33
C GLY A 160 6.92 0.72 14.64
N SER A 161 5.62 0.42 14.65
CA SER A 161 4.56 1.33 14.15
C SER A 161 4.43 2.60 15.00
N SER A 162 4.68 2.54 16.31
CA SER A 162 4.82 3.73 17.16
C SER A 162 5.94 4.67 16.69
N GLY A 163 7.11 4.10 16.39
CA GLY A 163 8.25 4.82 15.84
C GLY A 163 7.97 5.43 14.46
N TRP A 164 7.24 4.71 13.62
CA TRP A 164 6.74 5.24 12.34
C TRP A 164 5.84 6.46 12.55
N ALA A 165 4.81 6.35 13.40
CA ALA A 165 3.87 7.44 13.68
C ALA A 165 4.59 8.69 14.22
N ALA A 166 5.42 8.51 15.25
CA ALA A 166 6.19 9.59 15.86
C ALA A 166 7.23 10.19 14.89
N GLY A 167 7.84 9.35 14.05
CA GLY A 167 8.81 9.76 13.04
C GLY A 167 8.21 10.66 11.96
N LEU A 168 7.00 10.35 11.48
CA LEU A 168 6.30 11.19 10.51
C LEU A 168 6.03 12.60 11.06
N GLY A 169 5.62 12.70 12.32
CA GLY A 169 5.45 14.00 13.00
C GLY A 169 6.75 14.77 13.12
N ALA A 170 7.83 14.11 13.54
CA ALA A 170 9.15 14.73 13.65
C ALA A 170 9.72 15.20 12.30
N LEU A 171 9.29 14.59 11.19
CA LEU A 171 9.71 14.93 9.84
C LEU A 171 8.78 15.92 9.14
N GLY A 172 7.76 16.46 9.83
CA GLY A 172 6.91 17.52 9.30
C GLY A 172 5.68 17.06 8.53
N ALA A 173 5.30 15.77 8.59
CA ALA A 173 4.07 15.26 7.98
C ALA A 173 2.79 15.55 8.82
N GLY A 174 2.92 16.35 9.88
CA GLY A 174 1.90 16.53 10.92
C GLY A 174 1.76 15.31 11.83
N ARG A 175 0.87 15.36 12.81
CA ARG A 175 0.72 14.29 13.80
C ARG A 175 0.05 13.05 13.20
N TYR A 176 0.66 11.91 13.50
CA TYR A 176 0.12 10.58 13.31
C TYR A 176 0.07 9.85 14.65
N ASP A 177 -0.95 9.02 14.83
CA ASP A 177 -1.09 8.12 15.96
C ASP A 177 -1.01 6.66 15.48
N GLU A 178 -0.39 5.81 16.28
CA GLU A 178 -0.55 4.36 16.16
C GLU A 178 -1.91 3.97 16.74
N ARG A 179 -2.69 3.18 15.98
CA ARG A 179 -3.96 2.63 16.45
C ARG A 179 -3.98 1.12 16.27
N ALA A 180 -4.36 0.43 17.33
CA ALA A 180 -4.63 -1.01 17.32
C ALA A 180 -6.13 -1.20 17.48
N LEU A 181 -6.81 -1.63 16.41
CA LEU A 181 -8.26 -1.78 16.38
C LEU A 181 -8.68 -3.24 16.41
N ASP A 182 -9.84 -3.46 17.02
CA ASP A 182 -10.57 -4.72 16.90
C ASP A 182 -11.33 -4.77 15.58
N GLY A 183 -11.27 -5.94 14.93
CA GLY A 183 -12.03 -6.20 13.72
C GLY A 183 -11.45 -5.55 12.46
N TYR A 184 -11.52 -6.31 11.37
CA TYR A 184 -11.00 -5.92 10.07
C TYR A 184 -11.78 -4.72 9.49
N ASP A 185 -13.11 -4.81 9.45
CA ASP A 185 -13.96 -3.78 8.84
C ASP A 185 -13.84 -2.44 9.58
N GLY A 186 -13.78 -2.48 10.91
CA GLY A 186 -13.58 -1.29 11.74
C GLY A 186 -12.24 -0.60 11.46
N ALA A 187 -11.17 -1.37 11.30
CA ALA A 187 -9.85 -0.84 10.99
C ALA A 187 -9.80 -0.17 9.60
N VAL A 188 -10.32 -0.83 8.56
CA VAL A 188 -10.31 -0.27 7.21
C VAL A 188 -11.21 0.96 7.11
N ARG A 189 -12.39 0.92 7.76
CA ARG A 189 -13.28 2.07 7.82
C ARG A 189 -12.64 3.27 8.54
N ALA A 190 -11.92 3.02 9.64
CA ALA A 190 -11.14 4.05 10.34
C ALA A 190 -10.02 4.63 9.46
N ALA A 191 -9.32 3.79 8.70
CA ALA A 191 -8.29 4.22 7.75
C ALA A 191 -8.89 5.13 6.66
N ALA A 192 -9.96 4.71 5.99
CA ALA A 192 -10.63 5.50 4.95
C ALA A 192 -11.13 6.85 5.50
N ARG A 193 -11.73 6.87 6.71
CA ARG A 193 -12.19 8.12 7.35
C ARG A 193 -11.02 9.05 7.64
N ALA A 194 -9.94 8.55 8.23
CA ALA A 194 -8.78 9.35 8.57
C ALA A 194 -8.15 9.97 7.32
N LEU A 195 -7.98 9.16 6.28
CA LEU A 195 -7.45 9.59 4.99
C LEU A 195 -8.31 10.70 4.38
N ARG A 196 -9.63 10.48 4.35
CA ARG A 196 -10.60 11.45 3.80
C ARG A 196 -10.68 12.76 4.59
N THR A 197 -10.62 12.67 5.91
CA THR A 197 -10.76 13.82 6.82
C THR A 197 -9.51 14.69 6.79
N THR A 198 -8.34 14.07 6.70
CA THR A 198 -7.06 14.77 6.87
C THR A 198 -6.33 15.02 5.56
N ASN A 199 -6.79 14.44 4.45
CA ASN A 199 -6.11 14.51 3.15
C ASN A 199 -4.66 14.00 3.21
N ARG A 200 -4.41 12.95 4.01
CA ARG A 200 -3.09 12.36 4.27
C ARG A 200 -3.15 10.83 4.24
N PRO A 201 -2.10 10.15 3.77
CA PRO A 201 -2.10 8.70 3.63
C PRO A 201 -2.14 7.99 5.00
N VAL A 202 -2.47 6.71 5.00
CA VAL A 202 -2.52 5.87 6.21
C VAL A 202 -1.50 4.74 6.09
N GLY A 203 -0.77 4.44 7.16
CA GLY A 203 0.07 3.25 7.24
C GLY A 203 -0.72 2.02 7.67
N LEU A 204 -0.49 0.88 7.01
CA LEU A 204 -1.04 -0.42 7.36
C LEU A 204 0.08 -1.35 7.81
N ILE A 205 -0.07 -1.99 8.97
CA ILE A 205 0.82 -3.06 9.40
C ILE A 205 0.20 -4.39 8.96
N VAL A 206 0.82 -5.03 7.98
CA VAL A 206 0.31 -6.22 7.29
C VAL A 206 1.11 -7.47 7.68
N TRP A 207 0.69 -8.64 7.19
CA TRP A 207 1.35 -9.92 7.37
C TRP A 207 1.66 -10.24 8.83
N ARG A 208 0.66 -10.02 9.69
CA ARG A 208 0.71 -10.24 11.14
C ARG A 208 1.79 -9.42 11.87
N GLY A 209 2.19 -8.29 11.31
CA GLY A 209 3.21 -7.42 11.89
C GLY A 209 4.60 -7.52 11.26
N ALA A 210 4.76 -8.35 10.22
CA ALA A 210 6.05 -8.55 9.56
C ALA A 210 6.37 -7.45 8.53
N HIS A 211 5.38 -6.70 8.06
CA HIS A 211 5.55 -5.77 6.94
C HIS A 211 4.63 -4.55 7.03
N ALA A 212 4.94 -3.52 6.24
CA ALA A 212 4.26 -2.24 6.24
C ALA A 212 3.87 -1.81 4.82
N TRP A 213 2.62 -1.43 4.63
CA TRP A 213 2.08 -0.84 3.39
C TRP A 213 1.55 0.57 3.64
N VAL A 214 1.46 1.38 2.58
CA VAL A 214 0.79 2.69 2.63
C VAL A 214 -0.53 2.62 1.89
N MET A 215 -1.63 2.95 2.56
CA MET A 215 -2.93 3.21 1.94
C MET A 215 -2.98 4.67 1.49
N SER A 216 -3.03 4.89 0.18
CA SER A 216 -3.04 6.20 -0.47
C SER A 216 -4.44 6.64 -0.91
N GLY A 217 -5.40 5.71 -0.93
CA GLY A 217 -6.78 6.00 -1.33
C GLY A 217 -7.75 4.87 -1.00
N PHE A 218 -9.02 5.09 -1.31
CA PHE A 218 -10.11 4.12 -1.13
C PHE A 218 -11.26 4.31 -2.12
N THR A 219 -12.11 3.29 -2.17
CA THR A 219 -13.44 3.32 -2.78
C THR A 219 -14.49 2.89 -1.75
N THR A 220 -15.64 3.57 -1.75
CA THR A 220 -16.70 3.45 -0.73
C THR A 220 -18.09 3.62 -1.33
N THR A 221 -19.13 3.19 -0.62
CA THR A 221 -20.54 3.33 -1.03
C THR A 221 -21.17 4.72 -0.80
N ALA A 222 -20.41 5.67 -0.24
CA ALA A 222 -20.77 7.08 -0.03
C ALA A 222 -19.54 7.83 0.49
N ASP A 223 -19.49 9.17 0.38
CA ASP A 223 -18.39 9.96 0.97
C ASP A 223 -18.38 9.77 2.51
N PRO A 224 -17.28 9.29 3.11
CA PRO A 224 -17.15 9.09 4.56
C PRO A 224 -17.40 10.35 5.42
N LEU A 225 -17.37 11.55 4.85
CA LEU A 225 -17.70 12.80 5.57
C LEU A 225 -19.18 13.16 5.53
N VAL A 226 -19.94 12.58 4.59
CA VAL A 226 -21.36 12.90 4.37
C VAL A 226 -22.25 11.83 4.97
N ASP A 227 -21.89 10.56 4.78
CA ASP A 227 -22.66 9.42 5.27
C ASP A 227 -21.83 8.68 6.33
N SER A 228 -22.40 8.42 7.50
CA SER A 228 -21.76 7.57 8.50
C SER A 228 -21.93 6.09 8.20
N GLU A 229 -22.88 5.65 7.40
CA GLU A 229 -23.15 4.23 7.12
C GLU A 229 -22.40 3.70 5.89
N TYR A 230 -21.48 4.50 5.35
CA TYR A 230 -20.62 4.10 4.24
C TYR A 230 -19.87 2.78 4.52
N ARG A 231 -19.71 1.98 3.47
CA ARG A 231 -18.87 0.78 3.46
C ARG A 231 -17.69 0.98 2.52
N VAL A 232 -16.51 0.49 2.92
CA VAL A 232 -15.31 0.47 2.07
C VAL A 232 -15.38 -0.75 1.15
N THR A 233 -15.26 -0.54 -0.16
CA THR A 233 -15.30 -1.60 -1.18
C THR A 233 -13.90 -1.95 -1.69
N GLY A 234 -12.95 -1.02 -1.62
CA GLY A 234 -11.56 -1.25 -1.97
C GLY A 234 -10.62 -0.14 -1.48
N VAL A 235 -9.31 -0.41 -1.59
CA VAL A 235 -8.24 0.50 -1.18
C VAL A 235 -7.18 0.61 -2.26
N TYR A 236 -6.54 1.78 -2.35
CA TYR A 236 -5.32 1.96 -3.14
C TYR A 236 -4.11 1.84 -2.22
N VAL A 237 -3.16 0.96 -2.56
CA VAL A 237 -2.00 0.67 -1.71
C VAL A 237 -0.67 0.78 -2.43
N GLN A 238 0.34 1.16 -1.65
CA GLN A 238 1.75 1.12 -2.00
C GLN A 238 2.45 0.07 -1.13
N ASP A 239 2.93 -1.00 -1.76
CA ASP A 239 3.73 -2.02 -1.12
C ASP A 239 5.22 -1.78 -1.39
N PRO A 240 6.02 -1.39 -0.39
CA PRO A 240 7.45 -1.15 -0.58
C PRO A 240 8.22 -2.41 -0.96
N TRP A 241 7.64 -3.62 -0.86
CA TRP A 241 8.26 -4.86 -1.31
C TRP A 241 8.30 -4.97 -2.83
N TYR A 242 7.39 -4.33 -3.57
CA TYR A 242 7.40 -4.36 -5.03
C TYR A 242 8.72 -3.79 -5.58
N PRO A 243 9.32 -4.38 -6.64
CA PRO A 243 8.81 -5.47 -7.49
C PRO A 243 9.22 -6.89 -7.05
N ARG A 244 9.60 -7.07 -5.78
CA ARG A 244 10.11 -8.36 -5.28
C ARG A 244 8.99 -9.36 -5.01
N VAL A 245 9.36 -10.63 -4.90
CA VAL A 245 8.48 -11.73 -4.52
C VAL A 245 8.96 -12.33 -3.20
N SER A 246 8.08 -12.35 -2.21
CA SER A 246 8.27 -13.05 -0.94
C SER A 246 7.98 -14.53 -1.11
N SER A 247 8.84 -15.39 -0.58
CA SER A 247 8.60 -16.84 -0.56
C SER A 247 7.45 -17.26 0.36
N ILE A 248 7.00 -16.36 1.26
CA ILE A 248 5.93 -16.63 2.23
C ILE A 248 4.64 -15.91 1.82
N TRP A 249 4.75 -14.68 1.34
CA TRP A 249 3.61 -13.78 1.12
C TRP A 249 3.34 -13.46 -0.36
N GLY A 250 4.16 -13.99 -1.28
CA GLY A 250 3.96 -13.80 -2.72
C GLY A 250 4.51 -12.48 -3.25
N ALA A 251 4.08 -12.11 -4.45
CA ALA A 251 4.53 -10.90 -5.13
C ALA A 251 4.05 -9.64 -4.40
N GLY A 252 4.93 -8.64 -4.31
CA GLY A 252 4.54 -7.33 -3.81
C GLY A 252 3.55 -6.63 -4.74
N GLN A 253 2.70 -5.78 -4.19
CA GLN A 253 1.67 -5.06 -4.95
C GLN A 253 2.29 -3.94 -5.77
N LYS A 254 1.86 -3.78 -7.04
CA LYS A 254 2.32 -2.65 -7.88
C LYS A 254 1.97 -1.32 -7.22
N PRO A 255 2.71 -0.23 -7.50
CA PRO A 255 2.36 1.10 -7.03
C PRO A 255 0.93 1.46 -7.43
N ASN A 256 0.16 2.01 -6.49
CA ASN A 256 -1.24 2.43 -6.67
C ASN A 256 -2.17 1.28 -7.10
N SER A 257 -1.90 0.06 -6.63
CA SER A 257 -2.79 -1.07 -6.87
C SER A 257 -4.10 -0.85 -6.14
N TRP A 258 -5.21 -0.93 -6.87
CA TRP A 258 -6.52 -1.08 -6.26
C TRP A 258 -6.72 -2.53 -5.82
N ILE A 259 -7.08 -2.72 -4.56
CA ILE A 259 -7.35 -4.03 -3.97
C ILE A 259 -8.77 -4.00 -3.40
N SER A 260 -9.58 -5.00 -3.75
CA SER A 260 -10.91 -5.14 -3.16
C SER A 260 -10.79 -5.41 -1.67
N ILE A 261 -11.81 -5.01 -0.91
CA ILE A 261 -11.76 -5.16 0.54
C ILE A 261 -11.73 -6.63 0.98
N ASP A 262 -12.22 -7.56 0.16
CA ASP A 262 -12.10 -8.99 0.44
C ASP A 262 -10.71 -9.53 0.11
N ALA A 263 -10.10 -9.06 -0.99
CA ALA A 263 -8.73 -9.47 -1.33
C ALA A 263 -7.72 -8.97 -0.30
N LEU A 264 -7.87 -7.76 0.24
CA LEU A 264 -6.97 -7.21 1.26
C LEU A 264 -6.90 -8.08 2.53
N LYS A 265 -7.91 -8.91 2.83
CA LYS A 265 -7.93 -9.81 4.00
C LYS A 265 -6.78 -10.84 4.00
N SER A 266 -6.19 -11.17 2.85
CA SER A 266 -5.02 -12.06 2.81
C SER A 266 -3.78 -11.41 3.39
N ASP A 267 -3.67 -10.09 3.29
CA ASP A 267 -2.46 -9.34 3.61
C ASP A 267 -2.60 -8.57 4.91
N PHE A 268 -3.70 -7.82 5.09
CA PHE A 268 -3.96 -7.06 6.29
C PHE A 268 -4.53 -7.97 7.37
N LEU A 269 -3.64 -8.75 7.98
CA LEU A 269 -3.94 -9.72 9.03
C LEU A 269 -3.69 -9.13 10.42
N PRO A 270 -4.45 -9.56 11.45
CA PRO A 270 -4.23 -9.11 12.81
C PRO A 270 -2.81 -9.45 13.27
N ARG A 271 -2.22 -8.53 14.03
CA ARG A 271 -0.85 -8.62 14.51
C ARG A 271 -0.68 -9.85 15.39
N ARG A 272 0.42 -10.58 15.18
CA ARG A 272 0.81 -11.67 16.06
C ARG A 272 1.22 -11.11 17.42
N GLY A 273 0.75 -11.73 18.50
CA GLY A 273 1.18 -11.37 19.84
C GLY A 273 2.70 -11.56 20.03
N GLY A 274 3.27 -10.73 20.89
CA GLY A 274 4.67 -10.80 21.26
C GLY A 274 4.89 -10.24 22.67
N ARG A 275 6.07 -10.51 23.23
CA ARG A 275 6.43 -10.12 24.61
C ARG A 275 6.34 -8.62 24.88
N TRP A 276 6.64 -7.80 23.87
CA TRP A 276 6.86 -6.36 24.03
C TRP A 276 5.64 -5.49 23.76
N HIS A 277 4.63 -6.03 23.05
CA HIS A 277 3.36 -5.37 22.76
C HIS A 277 2.19 -6.36 22.85
N PRO A 278 1.96 -6.99 24.01
CA PRO A 278 0.88 -7.95 24.18
C PRO A 278 -0.50 -7.32 23.92
N GLU A 279 -0.65 -6.03 24.18
CA GLU A 279 -1.87 -5.24 23.95
C GLU A 279 -2.26 -5.15 22.46
N MET A 280 -1.31 -5.30 21.55
CA MET A 280 -1.57 -5.27 20.10
C MET A 280 -1.88 -6.67 19.53
N ALA A 281 -1.76 -7.73 20.34
CA ALA A 281 -2.03 -9.08 19.88
C ALA A 281 -3.47 -9.22 19.40
N GLY A 282 -3.65 -9.77 18.19
CA GLY A 282 -4.98 -9.95 17.60
C GLY A 282 -5.62 -8.67 17.03
N LYS A 283 -4.95 -7.52 17.13
CA LYS A 283 -5.45 -6.24 16.62
C LYS A 283 -4.95 -5.95 15.21
N PHE A 284 -5.71 -5.15 14.48
CA PHE A 284 -5.31 -4.56 13.20
C PHE A 284 -4.62 -3.23 13.49
N VAL A 285 -3.35 -3.10 13.09
CA VAL A 285 -2.52 -1.96 13.46
C VAL A 285 -2.39 -0.99 12.29
N LEU A 286 -2.67 0.29 12.57
CA LEU A 286 -2.62 1.40 11.64
C LEU A 286 -1.70 2.50 12.16
N VAL A 287 -1.14 3.28 11.24
CA VAL A 287 -0.53 4.58 11.51
C VAL A 287 -1.40 5.64 10.83
N VAL A 288 -2.21 6.35 11.61
CA VAL A 288 -3.27 7.23 11.09
C VAL A 288 -2.98 8.70 11.37
N PRO A 289 -3.22 9.60 10.40
CA PRO A 289 -3.16 11.03 10.62
C PRO A 289 -4.33 11.47 11.52
N VAL A 290 -4.09 12.39 12.46
CA VAL A 290 -5.10 12.83 13.45
C VAL A 290 -5.37 14.33 13.49
N ASP A 291 -4.44 15.15 13.01
CA ASP A 291 -4.66 16.59 12.91
C ASP A 291 -5.63 16.96 11.78
N PRO A 292 -6.25 18.16 11.83
CA PRO A 292 -7.01 18.72 10.72
C PRO A 292 -6.23 18.67 9.39
N PRO A 293 -6.93 18.68 8.25
CA PRO A 293 -6.26 18.62 6.95
C PRO A 293 -5.21 19.72 6.82
N MET A 294 -3.97 19.31 6.53
CA MET A 294 -2.91 20.28 6.22
C MET A 294 -3.15 20.81 4.80
N PRO A 295 -2.96 22.11 4.56
CA PRO A 295 -2.85 22.61 3.19
C PRO A 295 -1.74 21.80 2.52
N MET A 296 -2.05 21.06 1.46
CA MET A 296 -1.02 20.34 0.71
C MET A 296 0.01 21.39 0.27
N ALA A 297 1.26 21.25 0.73
CA ALA A 297 2.32 22.24 0.49
C ALA A 297 2.59 22.44 -1.02
N ARG A 298 2.12 21.52 -1.85
CA ARG A 298 2.18 21.56 -3.32
C ARG A 298 0.80 21.85 -3.89
N ALA A 299 0.33 23.08 -3.72
CA ALA A 299 -0.82 23.60 -4.46
C ALA A 299 -0.56 23.46 -5.98
N TRP A 300 -1.42 22.71 -6.66
CA TRP A 300 -1.73 22.79 -8.10
C TRP A 300 -0.56 23.18 -9.03
N ARG A 301 0.29 22.21 -9.42
CA ARG A 301 0.81 22.26 -10.80
C ARG A 301 -0.38 22.01 -11.70
N ARG A 302 -0.88 23.05 -12.36
CA ARG A 302 -1.73 22.88 -13.55
C ARG A 302 -0.96 21.97 -14.50
N VAL A 303 -1.59 20.86 -14.87
CA VAL A 303 -1.33 20.22 -16.17
C VAL A 303 -2.12 21.01 -17.19
#